data_AF-A0A965GV00-F1
#
_entry.id   AF-A0A965GV00-F1
#
_cell.length_a   1.000
_cell.length_b   1.000
_cell.length_c   1.000
_cell.angle_alpha   90.00
_cell.angle_beta   90.00
_cell.angle_gamma   90.00
#
_symmetry.space_group_name_H-M   'P 1'
#
loop_
_entity.id
_entity.type
_entity.pdbx_description
1 polymer ?
#
loop_
_entity_poly.entity_id
_entity_poly.type
_entity_poly.pdbx_seq_one_letter_code
_entity_poly.pdbx_strand_id
1 'polypeptide(L)' 'MNFKNNKMSYYTAKIQLIDMVDTPKGPKEKRTTETYLVEALSVTEAEAKVVEDFKGYTFDFEVKSVSASKIIKIIK' A
#
# COMPACT_ATOMS: atom_id res chain seq x y z
N MET A 1 8.34 29.65 13.89
CA MET A 1 8.72 28.78 12.76
C MET A 1 7.42 28.16 12.25
N ASN A 2 6.95 28.59 11.09
CA ASN A 2 5.65 28.16 10.54
C ASN A 2 5.73 26.67 10.20
N PHE A 3 5.10 25.83 11.02
CA PHE A 3 4.78 24.46 10.62
C PHE A 3 3.89 24.59 9.40
N LYS A 4 4.48 24.37 8.22
CA LYS A 4 3.70 24.21 6.99
C LYS A 4 2.68 23.13 7.31
N ASN A 5 1.41 23.52 7.39
CA ASN A 5 0.28 22.62 7.20
C ASN A 5 0.38 22.07 5.78
N ASN A 6 1.37 21.22 5.52
CA ASN A 6 1.46 20.43 4.31
C ASN A 6 0.25 19.51 4.41
N LYS A 7 -0.80 19.86 3.67
CA LYS A 7 -2.05 19.11 3.59
C LYS A 7 -1.72 17.77 2.94
N MET A 8 -1.20 16.83 3.75
CA MET A 8 -0.98 15.45 3.33
C MET A 8 -2.33 14.89 2.94
N SER A 9 -2.41 14.43 1.70
CA SER A 9 -3.60 13.78 1.18
C SER A 9 -3.49 12.30 1.50
N TYR A 10 -4.61 11.69 1.83
CA TYR A 10 -4.68 10.26 2.01
C TYR A 10 -4.82 9.62 0.63
N TYR A 11 -3.98 8.65 0.34
CA TYR A 11 -4.04 7.82 -0.85
C TYR A 11 -4.37 6.39 -0.45
N THR A 12 -5.16 5.73 -1.28
CA THR A 12 -5.51 4.33 -1.12
C THR A 12 -4.67 3.54 -2.11
N ALA A 13 -3.79 2.70 -1.59
CA ALA A 13 -2.99 1.77 -2.37
C ALA A 13 -3.54 0.35 -2.20
N LYS A 14 -3.86 -0.30 -3.31
CA LYS A 14 -4.24 -1.71 -3.33
C LYS A 14 -3.03 -2.53 -3.72
N ILE A 15 -2.59 -3.41 -2.83
CA ILE A 15 -1.46 -4.30 -3.05
C ILE A 15 -1.97 -5.72 -3.04
N GLN A 16 -1.56 -6.51 -4.02
CA GLN A 16 -1.84 -7.93 -4.09
C GLN A 16 -0.56 -8.66 -3.74
N LEU A 17 -0.56 -9.31 -2.58
CA LEU A 17 0.50 -10.19 -2.14
C LEU A 17 0.31 -11.57 -2.78
N ILE A 18 1.39 -12.14 -3.27
CA ILE A 18 1.47 -13.45 -3.88
C ILE A 18 2.42 -14.26 -3.00
N ASP A 19 1.85 -15.19 -2.25
CA ASP A 19 2.58 -16.10 -1.39
C ASP A 19 2.53 -17.52 -1.97
N MET A 20 3.63 -18.26 -1.90
CA MET A 20 3.65 -19.67 -2.29
C MET A 20 3.43 -20.53 -1.06
N VAL A 21 2.23 -21.07 -0.91
CA VAL A 21 1.89 -21.98 0.18
C VAL A 21 2.04 -23.43 -0.26
N ASP A 22 2.79 -24.20 0.52
CA ASP A 22 2.88 -25.64 0.31
C ASP A 22 1.62 -26.32 0.86
N THR A 23 0.82 -26.90 -0.02
CA THR A 23 -0.38 -27.66 0.36
C THR A 23 -0.11 -29.14 0.20
N PRO A 24 -0.84 -30.03 0.90
CA PRO A 24 -0.70 -31.48 0.72
C PRO A 24 -1.00 -31.98 -0.71
N LYS A 25 -1.46 -31.10 -1.62
CA LYS A 25 -1.67 -31.39 -3.05
C LYS A 25 -0.63 -30.71 -3.97
N GLY A 26 0.43 -30.13 -3.41
CA GLY A 26 1.48 -29.38 -4.10
C GLY A 26 1.51 -27.88 -3.75
N PRO A 27 2.55 -27.16 -4.20
CA PRO A 27 2.67 -25.72 -4.00
C PRO A 27 1.56 -24.98 -4.74
N LYS A 28 0.93 -24.01 -4.07
CA LYS A 28 -0.12 -23.17 -4.63
C LYS A 28 0.17 -21.71 -4.37
N GLU A 29 -0.07 -20.89 -5.39
CA GLU A 29 -0.07 -19.43 -5.25
C GLU A 29 -1.32 -19.01 -4.45
N LYS A 30 -1.09 -18.40 -3.30
CA LYS A 30 -2.11 -17.71 -2.52
C LYS A 30 -2.02 -16.22 -2.81
N ARG A 31 -3.09 -15.66 -3.38
CA ARG A 31 -3.18 -14.23 -3.69
C ARG A 31 -4.03 -13.55 -2.62
N THR A 32 -3.45 -12.58 -1.93
CA THR A 32 -4.12 -11.79 -0.89
C THR A 32 -4.14 -10.33 -1.34
N THR A 33 -5.34 -9.76 -1.51
CA THR A 33 -5.49 -8.36 -1.87
C THR A 33 -5.71 -7.55 -0.60
N GLU A 34 -4.75 -6.70 -0.28
CA GLU A 34 -4.79 -5.79 0.86
C GLU A 34 -4.86 -4.34 0.40
N THR A 35 -5.50 -3.50 1.21
CA THR A 35 -5.69 -2.09 0.91
C THR A 35 -5.08 -1.25 2.03
N TYR A 36 -4.14 -0.39 1.67
CA TYR A 36 -3.39 0.43 2.60
C TYR A 36 -3.71 1.89 2.40
N LEU A 37 -3.78 2.61 3.52
CA LEU A 37 -3.93 4.06 3.52
C LEU A 37 -2.55 4.69 3.70
N VAL A 38 -2.17 5.55 2.76
CA VAL A 38 -0.83 6.14 2.69
C VAL A 38 -0.96 7.65 2.76
N GLU A 39 -0.30 8.25 3.73
CA GLU A 39 -0.19 9.71 3.85
C GLU A 39 0.97 10.20 2.98
N ALA A 40 0.64 10.94 1.92
CA ALA A 40 1.63 11.46 0.96
C ALA A 40 1.19 12.81 0.36
N LEU A 41 2.09 13.44 -0.39
CA LEU A 41 1.81 14.69 -1.10
C LEU A 41 1.35 14.46 -2.54
N SER A 42 1.61 13.28 -3.09
CA SER A 42 1.27 12.90 -4.47
C SER A 42 1.14 11.39 -4.61
N VAL A 43 0.42 10.94 -5.65
CA VAL A 43 0.25 9.51 -5.96
C VAL A 43 1.58 8.79 -6.15
N THR A 44 2.56 9.43 -6.79
CA THR A 44 3.90 8.86 -7.01
C THR A 44 4.65 8.68 -5.69
N GLU A 45 4.49 9.61 -4.75
CA GLU A 45 5.13 9.53 -3.44
C GLU A 45 4.44 8.47 -2.56
N ALA A 46 3.11 8.33 -2.68
CA ALA A 46 2.36 7.24 -2.04
C ALA A 46 2.80 5.87 -2.60
N GLU A 47 2.96 5.75 -3.91
CA GLU A 47 3.43 4.52 -4.55
C GLU A 47 4.86 4.18 -4.11
N ALA A 48 5.78 5.16 -4.13
CA ALA A 48 7.15 4.96 -3.66
C ALA A 48 7.18 4.48 -2.20
N LYS A 49 6.44 5.11 -1.29
CA LYS A 49 6.35 4.69 0.11
C LYS A 49 5.84 3.25 0.26
N VAL A 50 4.79 2.90 -0.48
CA VAL A 50 4.25 1.53 -0.46
C VAL A 50 5.31 0.56 -0.96
N VAL A 51 5.95 0.83 -2.09
CA VAL A 51 7.00 -0.05 -2.63
C VAL A 51 8.18 -0.18 -1.66
N GLU A 52 8.57 0.89 -0.97
CA GLU A 52 9.63 0.85 0.04
C GLU A 52 9.25 0.05 1.28
N ASP A 53 8.01 0.17 1.75
CA ASP A 53 7.49 -0.61 2.88
C ASP A 53 7.44 -2.11 2.52
N PHE A 54 6.98 -2.42 1.30
CA PHE A 54 6.88 -3.78 0.78
C PHE A 54 8.21 -4.39 0.32
N LYS A 55 9.24 -3.59 0.04
CA LYS A 55 10.58 -4.09 -0.35
C LYS A 55 11.22 -4.99 0.71
N GLY A 56 10.83 -4.86 1.97
CA GLY A 56 11.31 -5.71 3.07
C GLY A 56 10.59 -7.05 3.21
N TYR A 57 9.51 -7.28 2.46
CA TYR A 57 8.74 -8.51 2.54
C TYR A 57 9.34 -9.60 1.66
N THR A 58 9.33 -10.83 2.15
CA THR A 58 9.76 -12.04 1.42
C THR A 58 8.75 -12.54 0.40
N PHE A 59 7.55 -11.96 0.37
CA PHE A 59 6.48 -12.32 -0.57
C PHE A 59 6.56 -11.45 -1.82
N ASP A 60 6.24 -12.04 -2.97
CA ASP A 60 6.00 -11.28 -4.18
C ASP A 60 4.79 -10.36 -3.96
N PHE A 61 4.88 -9.11 -4.41
CA PHE A 61 3.79 -8.15 -4.29
C PHE A 61 3.60 -7.39 -5.59
N GLU A 62 2.34 -7.08 -5.89
CA GLU A 62 1.96 -6.28 -7.05
C GLU A 62 1.07 -5.12 -6.61
N VAL A 63 1.49 -3.89 -6.92
CA VAL A 63 0.64 -2.70 -6.70
C VAL A 63 -0.44 -2.70 -7.77
N LYS A 64 -1.68 -3.00 -7.39
CA LYS A 64 -2.83 -3.06 -8.30
C LYS A 64 -3.29 -1.68 -8.71
N SER A 65 -3.33 -0.74 -7.76
CA SER A 65 -3.81 0.62 -8.00
C SER A 65 -3.43 1.54 -6.84
N VAL A 66 -3.04 2.77 -7.16
CA VAL A 66 -2.91 3.86 -6.20
C VAL A 66 -3.85 4.98 -6.64
N SER A 67 -4.72 5.42 -5.73
CA SER A 67 -5.73 6.44 -6.04
C SER A 67 -5.93 7.38 -4.86
N ALA A 68 -6.33 8.62 -5.13
CA ALA A 68 -6.66 9.57 -4.08
C ALA A 68 -7.83 9.04 -3.24
N SER A 69 -7.64 8.98 -1.93
CA SER A 69 -8.70 8.56 -1.02
C SER A 69 -9.72 9.68 -0.86
N LYS A 70 -10.97 9.30 -0.61
CA LYS A 70 -12.02 10.25 -0.20
C LYS A 70 -11.89 10.69 1.27
N ILE A 71 -10.90 10.14 1.99
CA ILE A 71 -10.62 10.54 3.37
C ILE A 71 -9.98 11.92 3.37
N ILE A 72 -10.69 12.89 3.95
CA ILE A 72 -10.27 14.30 3.99
C ILE A 72 -9.49 14.60 5.27
N LYS A 73 -9.85 13.96 6.39
CA LYS A 73 -9.28 14.21 7.71
C LYS A 73 -9.60 13.06 8.66
N ILE A 74 -8.61 12.62 9.44
CA ILE A 74 -8.83 11.76 10.61
C ILE A 74 -9.18 12.67 11.79
N ILE A 75 -10.28 12.38 12.49
CA ILE A 75 -10.70 13.10 13.70
C ILE A 75 -10.24 12.27 14.90
N LYS A 76 -9.60 12.92 15.87
CA LYS A 76 -9.08 12.32 17.11
C LYS A 76 -9.79 12.91 18.31
#